data_AF-X1EM26-F1
#
_entry.id   AF-X1EM26-F1
#
_cell.length_a   1.000
_cell.length_b   1.000
_cell.length_c   1.000
_cell.angle_alpha   90.00
_cell.angle_beta   90.00
_cell.angle_gamma   90.00
#
_symmetry.space_group_name_H-M   'P 1'
#
loop_
_entity.id
_entity.type
_entity.pdbx_description
1 polymer ?
#
loop_
_entity_poly.entity_id
_entity_poly.type
_entity_poly.pdbx_seq_one_letter_code
_entity_poly.pdbx_strand_id
1 'polypeptide(L)'
;MDLVSIIFIIKIRYNLKNWTRILDVIAITLVIMPILNIGIKKFGTKVSVNKFQEQKIIETKSIEIRNKRNLPDIYYLIFDRYGSNDMLKAIFNYDNSQFINYLKEKDFYVVNKARSNYQKTAHSLASSLNMQYINYLTDEVG
;
A
#
# COMPACT_ATOMS: atom_id res chain seq x y z
N MET A 1 -3.99 -35.18 34.03
CA MET A 1 -4.63 -35.62 32.77
C MET A 1 -5.48 -36.82 33.10
N ASP A 2 -6.79 -36.63 33.11
CA ASP A 2 -7.73 -37.60 33.69
C ASP A 2 -7.90 -38.82 32.78
N LEU A 3 -8.17 -39.98 33.37
CA LEU A 3 -8.35 -41.26 32.66
C LEU A 3 -9.42 -41.15 31.54
N VAL A 4 -10.41 -40.29 31.76
CA VAL A 4 -11.47 -39.93 30.81
C VAL A 4 -10.89 -39.27 29.56
N SER A 5 -9.93 -38.34 29.71
CA SER A 5 -9.27 -37.66 28.59
C SER A 5 -8.47 -38.62 27.73
N ILE A 6 -7.80 -39.61 28.35
CA ILE A 6 -7.03 -40.64 27.64
C ILE A 6 -7.97 -41.55 26.83
N ILE A 7 -9.09 -41.99 27.41
CA ILE A 7 -10.10 -42.80 26.72
C ILE A 7 -10.72 -42.00 25.56
N PHE A 8 -11.00 -40.72 25.75
CA PHE A 8 -11.56 -39.85 24.71
C PHE A 8 -10.59 -39.68 23.54
N ILE A 9 -9.30 -39.48 23.82
CA ILE A 9 -8.23 -39.37 22.81
C ILE A 9 -8.06 -40.68 22.02
N ILE A 10 -8.11 -41.84 22.70
CA ILE A 10 -8.00 -43.17 22.04
C ILE A 10 -9.25 -43.45 21.19
N LYS A 11 -10.45 -43.10 21.67
CA LYS A 11 -11.71 -43.29 20.95
C LYS A 11 -11.87 -42.34 19.76
N ILE A 12 -11.34 -41.12 19.88
CA ILE A 12 -11.20 -40.15 18.77
C ILE A 12 -10.31 -40.72 17.66
N ARG A 13 -9.18 -41.36 17.99
CA ARG A 13 -8.26 -41.95 17.00
C ARG A 13 -8.86 -43.09 16.16
N TYR A 14 -10.00 -43.66 16.55
CA TYR A 14 -10.56 -44.84 15.91
C TYR A 14 -11.44 -44.54 14.68
N ASN A 15 -11.94 -43.31 14.48
CA ASN A 15 -12.75 -42.98 13.30
C ASN A 15 -12.72 -41.49 12.89
N LEU A 16 -11.51 -40.93 12.69
CA LEU A 16 -11.34 -39.56 12.20
C LEU A 16 -11.29 -39.46 10.68
N LYS A 17 -11.26 -40.58 9.95
CA LYS A 17 -11.02 -40.58 8.49
C LYS A 17 -12.04 -39.75 7.71
N ASN A 18 -13.30 -39.72 8.15
CA ASN A 18 -14.35 -38.91 7.54
C ASN A 18 -14.20 -37.42 7.89
N TRP A 19 -13.82 -37.11 9.13
CA TRP A 19 -13.57 -35.74 9.58
C TRP A 19 -12.34 -35.12 8.93
N THR A 20 -11.24 -35.87 8.85
CA THR A 20 -10.03 -35.43 8.14
C THR A 20 -10.34 -35.21 6.66
N ARG A 21 -11.10 -36.10 6.03
CA ARG A 21 -11.51 -35.94 4.62
C ARG A 21 -12.35 -34.68 4.39
N ILE A 22 -13.27 -34.35 5.31
CA ILE A 22 -14.06 -33.10 5.23
C ILE A 22 -13.14 -31.88 5.39
N LEU A 23 -12.24 -31.90 6.37
CA LEU A 23 -11.27 -30.82 6.61
C LEU A 23 -10.31 -30.64 5.42
N ASP A 24 -9.85 -31.72 4.79
CA ASP A 24 -9.00 -31.68 3.60
C ASP A 24 -9.73 -31.05 2.41
N VAL A 25 -11.01 -31.39 2.20
CA VAL A 25 -11.83 -30.78 1.15
C VAL A 25 -12.02 -29.27 1.39
N ILE A 26 -12.27 -28.87 2.65
CA ILE A 26 -12.37 -27.45 3.02
C ILE A 26 -11.04 -26.73 2.77
N ALA A 27 -9.92 -27.33 3.19
CA ALA A 27 -8.59 -26.77 3.00
C ALA A 27 -8.25 -26.59 1.51
N ILE A 28 -8.50 -27.61 0.69
CA ILE A 28 -8.31 -27.54 -0.77
C ILE A 28 -9.19 -26.43 -1.36
N THR A 29 -10.46 -26.34 -0.96
CA THR A 29 -11.39 -25.31 -1.46
C THR A 29 -10.95 -23.90 -1.08
N LEU A 30 -10.46 -23.71 0.16
CA LEU A 30 -9.93 -22.42 0.62
C LEU A 30 -8.65 -22.01 -0.12
N VAL A 31 -7.82 -22.98 -0.54
CA VAL A 31 -6.57 -22.74 -1.26
C VAL A 31 -6.77 -22.57 -2.77
N ILE A 32 -7.75 -23.24 -3.37
CA ILE A 32 -7.97 -23.17 -4.83
C ILE A 32 -8.43 -21.77 -5.27
N MET A 33 -9.27 -21.10 -4.45
CA MET A 33 -9.76 -19.75 -4.72
C MET A 33 -8.63 -18.69 -4.88
N PRO A 34 -7.69 -18.53 -3.93
CA PRO A 34 -6.58 -17.58 -4.08
C PRO A 34 -5.62 -17.99 -5.21
N ILE A 35 -5.40 -19.28 -5.45
CA ILE A 35 -4.56 -19.75 -6.57
C ILE A 35 -5.15 -19.32 -7.91
N LEU A 36 -6.46 -19.51 -8.10
CA LEU A 36 -7.16 -19.06 -9.31
C LEU A 36 -7.08 -17.54 -9.48
N ASN A 37 -7.30 -16.77 -8.40
CA ASN A 37 -7.20 -15.31 -8.42
C ASN A 37 -5.80 -14.80 -8.80
N ILE A 38 -4.75 -15.44 -8.28
CA ILE A 38 -3.35 -15.10 -8.59
C ILE A 38 -3.02 -15.52 -10.02
N GLY A 39 -3.45 -16.71 -10.44
CA GLY A 39 -3.22 -17.25 -11.79
C GLY A 39 -3.81 -16.34 -12.87
N ILE A 40 -5.07 -15.95 -12.71
CA ILE A 40 -5.77 -15.04 -13.66
C ILE A 40 -5.09 -13.68 -13.70
N LYS A 41 -4.76 -13.09 -12.54
CA LYS A 41 -4.12 -11.76 -12.48
C LYS A 41 -2.69 -11.75 -13.03
N LYS A 42 -1.89 -12.79 -12.81
CA LYS A 42 -0.51 -12.84 -13.34
C LYS A 42 -0.43 -13.18 -14.84
N PHE A 43 -1.38 -13.95 -15.38
CA PHE A 43 -1.40 -14.28 -16.82
C PHE A 43 -2.13 -13.23 -17.68
N GLY A 44 -3.17 -12.57 -17.16
CA GLY A 44 -3.90 -11.52 -17.87
C GLY A 44 -3.19 -10.16 -17.87
N THR A 45 -2.46 -9.85 -16.79
CA THR A 45 -1.70 -8.60 -16.70
C THR A 45 -0.29 -8.83 -17.22
N LYS A 46 -0.12 -8.81 -18.55
CA LYS A 46 1.13 -8.29 -19.10
C LYS A 46 1.20 -6.86 -18.59
N VAL A 47 1.93 -6.65 -17.48
CA VAL A 47 2.23 -5.30 -17.00
C VAL A 47 3.03 -4.65 -18.13
N SER A 48 2.30 -3.97 -19.00
CA SER A 48 2.84 -3.21 -20.11
C SER A 48 3.38 -1.93 -19.48
N VAL A 49 4.52 -2.05 -18.78
CA VAL A 49 5.29 -0.92 -18.25
C VAL A 49 5.64 0.07 -19.38
N ASN A 50 5.52 -0.35 -20.64
CA ASN A 50 5.91 0.41 -21.82
C ASN A 50 4.76 1.13 -22.53
N LYS A 51 3.51 1.15 -22.01
CA LYS A 51 2.40 1.88 -22.68
C LYS A 51 2.11 3.28 -22.14
N PHE A 52 2.69 3.68 -21.01
CA PHE A 52 2.57 5.05 -20.48
C PHE A 52 3.63 6.03 -21.02
N GLN A 53 4.42 5.61 -22.01
CA GLN A 53 5.50 6.41 -22.61
C GLN A 53 5.17 6.95 -24.01
N GLU A 54 3.90 7.04 -24.39
CA GLU A 54 3.48 8.07 -25.36
C GLU A 54 3.09 9.35 -24.61
N GLN A 55 4.00 9.78 -23.72
CA GLN A 55 4.00 11.17 -23.31
C GLN A 55 4.36 11.94 -24.57
N LYS A 56 3.34 12.51 -25.22
CA LYS A 56 3.47 13.54 -26.24
C LYS A 56 4.63 14.41 -25.79
N ILE A 57 5.76 14.34 -26.52
CA ILE A 57 6.90 15.20 -26.25
C ILE A 57 6.31 16.59 -26.42
N ILE A 58 5.96 17.21 -25.29
CA ILE A 58 5.78 18.65 -25.22
C ILE A 58 7.13 19.09 -25.73
N GLU A 59 7.18 19.60 -26.97
CA GLU A 59 8.33 20.32 -27.47
C GLU A 59 8.78 21.16 -26.29
N THR A 60 9.93 20.82 -25.72
CA THR A 60 10.52 21.60 -24.65
C THR A 60 10.87 22.90 -25.32
N LYS A 61 9.86 23.78 -25.44
CA LYS A 61 10.06 25.20 -25.61
C LYS A 61 10.88 25.50 -24.39
N SER A 62 12.19 25.59 -24.61
CA SER A 62 13.14 25.95 -23.59
C SER A 62 12.60 27.26 -23.07
N ILE A 63 11.91 27.19 -21.94
CA ILE A 63 11.62 28.36 -21.13
C ILE A 63 13.03 28.83 -20.84
N GLU A 64 13.48 29.84 -21.59
CA GLU A 64 14.69 30.54 -21.24
C GLU A 64 14.43 31.01 -19.82
N ILE A 65 15.02 30.31 -18.85
CA ILE A 65 14.93 30.65 -17.44
C ILE A 65 15.72 31.94 -17.32
N ARG A 66 15.04 33.05 -17.63
CA ARG A 66 15.54 34.40 -17.53
C ARG A 66 15.82 34.60 -16.04
N ASN A 67 17.10 34.52 -15.68
CA ASN A 67 17.64 34.48 -14.31
C ASN A 67 17.58 33.13 -13.58
N LYS A 68 18.30 32.14 -14.11
CA LYS A 68 18.70 30.91 -13.38
C LYS A 68 19.55 31.13 -12.11
N ARG A 69 19.85 32.39 -11.75
CA ARG A 69 20.83 32.72 -10.70
C ARG A 69 20.28 32.67 -9.26
N ASN A 70 18.97 32.67 -9.03
CA ASN A 70 18.36 32.75 -7.68
C ASN A 70 17.07 31.89 -7.54
N LEU A 71 17.06 30.63 -7.99
CA LEU A 71 15.95 29.73 -7.64
C LEU A 71 16.28 29.01 -6.32
N PRO A 72 15.32 28.85 -5.39
CA PRO A 72 15.54 28.12 -4.16
C PRO A 72 15.69 26.62 -4.42
N ASP A 73 16.47 25.95 -3.58
CA ASP A 73 16.52 24.48 -3.56
C ASP A 73 15.20 23.92 -3.00
N ILE A 74 14.70 22.85 -3.62
CA ILE A 74 13.46 22.18 -3.20
C ILE A 74 13.79 20.79 -2.69
N TYR A 75 13.54 20.55 -1.41
CA TYR A 75 13.68 19.25 -0.77
C TYR A 75 12.28 18.65 -0.54
N TYR A 76 11.95 17.56 -1.24
CA TYR A 76 10.70 16.84 -1.05
C TYR A 76 10.93 15.55 -0.26
N LEU A 77 10.68 15.59 1.05
CA LEU A 77 10.89 14.48 1.97
C LEU A 77 9.61 13.64 2.10
N ILE A 78 9.69 12.34 1.80
CA ILE A 78 8.56 11.40 1.89
C ILE A 78 8.93 10.26 2.84
N PHE A 79 8.18 10.13 3.92
CA PHE A 79 8.37 9.07 4.90
C PHE A 79 7.41 7.91 4.62
N ASP A 80 7.93 6.68 4.57
CA ASP A 80 7.10 5.50 4.33
C ASP A 80 6.31 5.12 5.59
N ARG A 81 5.00 4.93 5.43
CA ARG A 81 4.05 4.57 6.51
C ARG A 81 4.09 5.47 7.76
N TYR A 82 4.51 6.72 7.61
CA TYR A 82 4.48 7.68 8.71
C TYR A 82 3.04 8.11 9.02
N GLY A 83 2.63 7.90 10.28
CA GLY A 83 1.27 8.21 10.74
C GLY A 83 1.07 9.71 11.00
N SER A 84 -0.15 10.20 10.77
CA SER A 84 -0.54 11.56 11.19
C SER A 84 -0.44 11.71 12.72
N ASN A 85 -0.19 12.93 13.19
CA ASN A 85 -0.13 13.24 14.63
C ASN A 85 -1.39 12.76 15.39
N ASP A 86 -2.58 12.96 14.81
CA ASP A 86 -3.86 12.52 15.39
C ASP A 86 -3.91 11.01 15.59
N MET A 87 -3.45 10.24 14.60
CA MET A 87 -3.41 8.77 14.65
C MET A 87 -2.36 8.26 15.64
N LEU A 88 -1.17 8.86 15.65
CA LEU A 88 -0.11 8.49 16.60
C LEU A 88 -0.57 8.68 18.05
N LYS A 89 -1.26 9.78 18.33
CA LYS A 89 -1.83 10.05 19.65
C LYS A 89 -2.98 9.10 19.98
N ALA A 90 -3.94 8.90 19.07
CA ALA A 90 -5.14 8.12 19.34
C ALA A 90 -4.88 6.60 19.49
N ILE A 91 -3.97 6.04 18.69
CA ILE A 91 -3.74 4.58 18.64
C ILE A 91 -2.55 4.16 19.50
N PHE A 92 -1.49 4.97 19.52
CA PHE A 92 -0.23 4.61 20.21
C PHE A 92 0.01 5.43 21.48
N ASN A 93 -0.88 6.38 21.82
CA ASN A 93 -0.71 7.32 22.92
C ASN A 93 0.64 8.05 22.88
N TYR A 94 1.16 8.25 21.65
CA TYR A 94 2.46 8.87 21.39
C TYR A 94 2.27 10.35 21.08
N ASP A 95 2.95 11.22 21.83
CA ASP A 95 2.99 12.64 21.54
C ASP A 95 4.13 12.98 20.59
N ASN A 96 3.77 13.26 19.34
CA ASN A 96 4.71 13.62 18.28
C ASN A 96 4.89 15.15 18.15
N SER A 97 4.40 15.93 19.13
CA SER A 97 4.49 17.40 19.13
C SER A 97 5.91 17.94 19.01
N GLN A 98 6.90 17.30 19.64
CA GLN A 98 8.30 17.71 19.58
C GLN A 98 8.82 17.76 18.14
N PHE A 99 8.56 16.72 17.34
CA PHE A 99 9.01 16.66 15.95
C PHE A 99 8.29 17.69 15.07
N ILE A 100 6.97 17.86 15.29
CA ILE A 100 6.19 18.86 14.54
C ILE A 100 6.65 20.28 14.85
N ASN A 101 6.96 20.58 16.12
CA ASN A 101 7.47 21.88 16.52
C ASN A 101 8.86 22.13 15.94
N TYR A 102 9.74 21.13 15.95
CA TYR A 102 11.04 21.19 15.28
C TYR A 102 10.92 21.55 13.79
N LEU A 103 9.99 20.95 13.05
CA LEU A 103 9.77 21.29 11.63
C LEU A 103 9.31 22.74 11.47
N LYS A 104 8.37 23.20 12.30
CA LYS A 104 7.90 24.59 12.27
C LYS A 104 9.00 25.60 12.61
N GLU A 105 9.87 25.28 13.57
CA GLU A 105 11.05 26.09 13.92
C GLU A 105 12.08 26.16 12.79
N LYS A 106 12.03 25.22 11.85
CA LYS A 106 12.84 25.20 10.62
C LYS A 106 12.11 25.81 9.42
N ASP A 107 11.08 26.62 9.66
CA ASP A 107 10.23 27.27 8.65
C ASP A 107 9.51 26.30 7.69
N PHE A 108 9.39 25.01 8.05
CA PHE A 108 8.54 24.09 7.28
C PHE A 108 7.06 24.38 7.55
N TYR A 109 6.30 24.47 6.46
CA TYR A 109 4.85 24.54 6.55
C TYR A 109 4.27 23.14 6.85
N VAL A 110 3.78 22.94 8.07
CA VAL A 110 3.15 21.67 8.49
C VAL A 110 1.63 21.78 8.43
N VAL A 111 1.02 21.08 7.47
CA VAL A 111 -0.44 21.04 7.28
C VAL A 111 -1.09 20.10 8.29
N ASN A 112 -2.06 20.62 9.05
CA ASN A 112 -2.88 19.78 9.91
C ASN A 112 -3.84 18.90 9.08
N LYS A 113 -4.03 17.65 9.48
CA LYS A 113 -4.93 16.67 8.82
C LYS A 113 -4.66 16.44 7.32
N ALA A 114 -3.41 16.58 6.89
CA ALA A 114 -2.98 16.19 5.55
C ALA A 114 -3.25 14.69 5.29
N ARG A 115 -3.60 14.34 4.05
CA ARG A 115 -3.87 12.96 3.62
C ARG A 115 -3.08 12.66 2.35
N SER A 116 -2.62 11.42 2.21
CA SER A 116 -2.08 10.94 0.94
C SER A 116 -3.18 10.83 -0.11
N ASN A 117 -2.82 10.99 -1.39
CA ASN A 117 -3.76 10.82 -2.51
C ASN A 117 -4.33 9.39 -2.57
N TYR A 118 -3.54 8.39 -2.15
CA TYR A 118 -3.92 6.98 -2.16
C TYR A 118 -3.30 6.22 -0.97
N GLN A 119 -3.90 5.07 -0.61
CA GLN A 119 -3.47 4.26 0.53
C GLN A 119 -2.23 3.39 0.27
N LYS A 120 -1.93 3.08 -1.00
CA LYS A 120 -0.78 2.26 -1.38
C LYS A 120 0.40 3.15 -1.74
N THR A 121 1.61 2.83 -1.26
CA THR A 121 2.84 3.59 -1.50
C THR A 121 3.06 3.88 -2.98
N ALA A 122 2.94 2.85 -3.85
CA ALA A 122 3.12 3.03 -5.30
C ALA A 122 2.15 4.05 -5.91
N HIS A 123 0.88 4.02 -5.51
CA HIS A 123 -0.13 4.96 -5.99
C HIS A 123 0.06 6.36 -5.40
N SER A 124 0.41 6.47 -4.11
CA SER A 124 0.67 7.77 -3.49
C SER A 124 1.87 8.45 -4.16
N LEU A 125 2.97 7.72 -4.38
CA LEU A 125 4.16 8.27 -5.01
C LEU A 125 3.91 8.65 -6.48
N ALA A 126 3.29 7.77 -7.25
CA ALA A 126 2.98 8.07 -8.66
C ALA A 126 2.08 9.31 -8.78
N SER A 127 1.10 9.47 -7.88
CA SER A 127 0.24 10.65 -7.89
C SER A 127 0.97 11.94 -7.48
N SER A 128 1.73 11.91 -6.38
CA SER A 128 2.45 13.08 -5.87
C SER A 128 3.54 13.58 -6.82
N LEU A 129 4.31 12.66 -7.42
CA LEU A 129 5.43 13.01 -8.30
C LEU A 129 4.99 13.52 -9.67
N ASN A 130 3.81 13.10 -10.15
CA ASN A 130 3.24 13.59 -11.41
C ASN A 130 2.22 14.72 -11.22
N MET A 131 1.94 15.13 -9.97
CA MET A 131 0.93 16.13 -9.62
C MET A 131 -0.46 15.83 -10.22
N GLN A 132 -0.80 14.55 -10.38
CA GLN A 132 -2.01 14.09 -11.05
C GLN A 132 -2.60 12.89 -10.31
N TYR A 133 -3.91 12.80 -10.22
CA TYR A 133 -4.57 11.59 -9.70
C TYR A 133 -4.39 10.42 -10.69
N ILE A 134 -4.44 9.19 -10.20
CA ILE A 134 -4.23 7.95 -11.00
C ILE A 134 -5.53 7.48 -11.68
N ASN A 135 -6.63 8.22 -11.51
CA ASN A 135 -7.93 7.92 -12.10
C ASN A 135 -7.91 7.80 -13.64
N TYR A 136 -6.98 8.47 -14.34
CA TYR A 136 -6.81 8.32 -15.80
C TYR A 136 -6.53 6.87 -16.23
N LEU A 137 -5.96 6.03 -15.35
CA LEU A 137 -5.76 4.62 -15.67
C LEU A 137 -7.08 3.91 -15.97
N THR A 138 -8.17 4.24 -15.27
CA THR A 138 -9.47 3.62 -15.56
C THR A 138 -9.95 3.96 -16.97
N ASP A 139 -9.70 5.19 -17.43
CA ASP A 139 -10.08 5.62 -18.77
C ASP A 139 -9.20 4.98 -19.87
N GLU A 140 -7.94 4.65 -19.55
CA GLU A 140 -6.98 4.08 -20.50
C GLU A 140 -6.89 2.54 -20.51
N VAL A 141 -7.12 1.88 -19.37
CA VAL A 141 -6.92 0.43 -19.20
C VAL A 141 -8.17 -0.36 -18.79
N GLY A 142 -9.28 0.31 -18.45
CA GLY A 142 -10.55 -0.31 -18.07
C GLY A 142 -10.72 -0.52 -16.57
#